data_AF-A0A1G8GXE3-F1
#
_entry.id   AF-A0A1G8GXE3-F1
#
_cell.length_a   1.000
_cell.length_b   1.000
_cell.length_c   1.000
_cell.angle_alpha   90.00
_cell.angle_beta   90.00
_cell.angle_gamma   90.00
#
_symmetry.space_group_name_H-M   'P 1'
#
loop_
_entity.id
_entity.type
_entity.pdbx_description
1 polymer ?
#
loop_
_entity_poly.entity_id
_entity_poly.type
_entity_poly.pdbx_seq_one_letter_code
_entity_poly.pdbx_strand_id
1 'polypeptide(L)'
;MKTATKPETQTHWVLLENFTFTNGTDVDRTVWESPQWQQYNNPDFFGQTNIRNPVDYPAPKPGYVPVINNAAQLYLSTNDPNNPNNTTFLGAQIGTKKKWGLASYNSVAFEAEVVLPISGSGAAPGGVVAALFAYNLISSSPFLHDEIDFEISSNYWQDSGEQINTNVYVVTDGSMNNFDQVVSTPTPPSLSGTVVLRIEWSEEGVKWYINKDKNPTPFYTETNVPQSDMSLVLNFWVPASGWGWAYNANLQPTAAPGTTWTYQVNWAKVWVIEKTMNITVEANQTWQNTGLTVVPGDTISINYQSNLWTADPNTDQGKLYDAAGFSGIIVDQPGYTLLGANMGALCGFIGEQPVGDGSDNAFLVGDAYNGTSQESGQLWLCINDDLKGLYGAGLRDNIASVIVSVTVS
;
A
#
# COMPACT_ATOMS: atom_id res chain seq x y z
N MET A 1 -40.03 -3.39 3.78
CA MET A 1 -38.72 -2.80 3.48
C MET A 1 -37.67 -3.69 4.13
N LYS A 2 -37.00 -4.55 3.35
CA LYS A 2 -35.82 -5.27 3.83
C LYS A 2 -34.66 -4.27 3.76
N THR A 3 -34.11 -3.92 4.91
CA THR A 3 -32.86 -3.18 5.02
C THR A 3 -31.79 -3.97 4.26
N ALA A 4 -31.17 -3.34 3.26
CA ALA A 4 -29.98 -3.87 2.62
C ALA A 4 -28.90 -4.00 3.70
N THR A 5 -28.52 -5.23 4.02
CA THR A 5 -27.35 -5.51 4.85
C THR A 5 -26.12 -4.99 4.11
N LYS A 6 -25.38 -4.09 4.76
CA LYS A 6 -24.07 -3.62 4.31
C LYS A 6 -23.22 -4.87 3.99
N PRO A 7 -22.53 -4.93 2.83
CA PRO A 7 -21.69 -6.09 2.52
C PRO A 7 -20.72 -6.32 3.67
N GLU A 8 -20.63 -7.58 4.13
CA GLU A 8 -19.64 -8.00 5.12
C GLU A 8 -18.27 -7.74 4.49
N THR A 9 -17.62 -6.67 4.92
CA THR A 9 -16.24 -6.41 4.55
C THR A 9 -15.40 -7.54 5.11
N GLN A 10 -14.67 -8.24 4.24
CA GLN A 10 -13.62 -9.16 4.68
C GLN A 10 -12.69 -8.38 5.63
N THR A 11 -12.57 -8.81 6.88
CA THR A 11 -11.80 -8.10 7.93
C THR A 11 -10.40 -8.66 8.13
N HIS A 12 -9.98 -9.60 7.27
CA HIS A 12 -8.72 -10.31 7.42
C HIS A 12 -7.58 -9.58 6.70
N TRP A 13 -6.54 -9.23 7.46
CA TRP A 13 -5.28 -8.73 6.90
C TRP A 13 -4.57 -9.84 6.14
N VAL A 14 -4.18 -9.54 4.90
CA VAL A 14 -3.34 -10.38 4.04
C VAL A 14 -1.93 -9.79 4.02
N LEU A 15 -0.91 -10.63 4.18
CA LEU A 15 0.49 -10.22 3.99
C LEU A 15 0.76 -10.12 2.49
N LEU A 16 0.89 -8.89 1.98
CA LEU A 16 1.12 -8.65 0.56
C LEU A 16 2.61 -8.67 0.22
N GLU A 17 3.43 -8.03 1.05
CA GLU A 17 4.88 -7.94 0.84
C GLU A 17 5.62 -8.23 2.14
N ASN A 18 6.71 -9.01 2.03
CA ASN A 18 7.59 -9.33 3.13
C ASN A 18 9.04 -9.01 2.75
N PHE A 19 9.52 -7.85 3.18
CA PHE A 19 10.87 -7.39 2.89
C PHE A 19 11.84 -7.89 3.96
N THR A 20 12.61 -8.90 3.59
CA THR A 20 13.79 -9.36 4.35
C THR A 20 15.05 -8.80 3.73
N PHE A 21 16.03 -8.42 4.56
CA PHE A 21 17.31 -7.91 4.05
C PHE A 21 18.34 -9.03 3.96
N THR A 22 19.08 -9.07 2.85
CA THR A 22 20.22 -9.98 2.66
C THR A 22 21.52 -9.20 2.84
N ASN A 23 22.45 -9.75 3.62
CA ASN A 23 23.76 -9.12 3.86
C ASN A 23 24.41 -8.63 2.57
N GLY A 24 24.89 -7.39 2.60
CA GLY A 24 25.43 -6.74 1.42
C GLY A 24 25.87 -5.31 1.69
N THR A 25 26.53 -4.72 0.69
CA THR A 25 26.98 -3.32 0.77
C THR A 25 25.84 -2.32 0.67
N ASP A 26 24.65 -2.76 0.24
CA ASP A 26 23.45 -1.94 0.07
C ASP A 26 22.19 -2.79 0.23
N VAL A 27 21.04 -2.14 0.40
CA VAL A 27 19.72 -2.76 0.25
C VAL A 27 19.43 -3.10 -1.22
N ASP A 28 18.49 -4.01 -1.47
CA ASP A 28 18.08 -4.36 -2.83
C ASP A 28 17.45 -3.15 -3.54
N ARG A 29 18.17 -2.59 -4.51
CA ARG A 29 17.75 -1.42 -5.29
C ARG A 29 16.68 -1.71 -6.33
N THR A 30 16.26 -2.95 -6.51
CA THR A 30 15.03 -3.26 -7.26
C THR A 30 13.78 -2.95 -6.44
N VAL A 31 13.89 -2.99 -5.11
CA VAL A 31 12.78 -2.76 -4.16
C VAL A 31 12.86 -1.37 -3.53
N TRP A 32 14.06 -0.99 -3.07
CA TRP A 32 14.28 0.19 -2.23
C TRP A 32 14.98 1.31 -2.99
N GLU A 33 14.58 2.54 -2.71
CA GLU A 33 15.25 3.76 -3.16
C GLU A 33 15.62 4.64 -1.97
N SER A 34 16.58 5.53 -2.19
CA SER A 34 16.97 6.58 -1.25
C SER A 34 16.91 7.91 -1.96
N PRO A 35 16.61 9.02 -1.27
CA PRO A 35 16.68 10.36 -1.86
C PRO A 35 18.01 10.55 -2.59
N GLN A 36 17.93 11.05 -3.82
CA GLN A 36 19.10 11.38 -4.61
C GLN A 36 19.25 12.88 -4.64
N TRP A 37 20.48 13.35 -4.46
CA TRP A 37 20.79 14.76 -4.58
C TRP A 37 20.35 15.29 -5.94
N GLN A 38 19.71 16.45 -5.93
CA GLN A 38 19.44 17.21 -7.14
C GLN A 38 19.82 18.68 -6.91
N GLN A 39 20.51 19.25 -7.90
CA GLN A 39 21.10 20.60 -7.79
C GLN A 39 20.08 21.71 -7.51
N TYR A 40 18.86 21.59 -8.03
CA TYR A 40 17.88 22.68 -8.06
C TYR A 40 16.68 22.47 -7.11
N ASN A 41 16.49 21.26 -6.60
CA ASN A 41 15.47 20.93 -5.63
C ASN A 41 15.99 19.72 -4.88
N ASN A 42 16.59 19.93 -3.70
CA ASN A 42 17.36 18.87 -3.07
C ASN A 42 16.47 18.05 -2.10
N PRO A 43 15.86 16.94 -2.54
CA PRO A 43 14.94 16.18 -1.68
C PRO A 43 15.68 15.45 -0.55
N ASP A 44 17.01 15.42 -0.59
CA ASP A 44 17.83 14.78 0.44
C ASP A 44 18.11 15.69 1.63
N PHE A 45 17.61 16.93 1.69
CA PHE A 45 17.91 17.81 2.81
C PHE A 45 16.68 18.09 3.67
N PHE A 46 16.66 17.57 4.89
CA PHE A 46 15.63 17.89 5.88
C PHE A 46 16.23 18.21 7.25
N GLY A 47 15.69 19.26 7.86
CA GLY A 47 16.21 19.81 9.11
C GLY A 47 17.66 20.28 8.99
N GLN A 48 18.55 19.60 9.71
CA GLN A 48 20.01 19.81 9.64
C GLN A 48 20.74 18.68 8.90
N THR A 49 20.00 17.77 8.24
CA THR A 49 20.53 16.50 7.77
C THR A 49 20.49 16.40 6.26
N ASN A 50 21.63 15.99 5.71
CA ASN A 50 21.78 15.58 4.33
C ASN A 50 21.60 14.06 4.26
N ILE A 51 20.63 13.58 3.49
CA ILE A 51 20.08 12.23 3.55
C ILE A 51 20.64 11.47 2.37
N ARG A 52 21.94 11.22 2.51
CA ARG A 52 22.74 10.60 1.48
C ARG A 52 23.48 9.39 1.99
N ASN A 53 23.07 8.78 3.10
CA ASN A 53 23.74 7.66 3.79
C ASN A 53 25.28 7.80 3.93
N PRO A 54 25.84 7.78 5.15
CA PRO A 54 27.25 8.11 5.38
C PRO A 54 28.29 7.29 4.61
N VAL A 55 29.37 7.96 4.19
CA VAL A 55 30.59 7.34 3.58
C VAL A 55 31.71 7.05 4.57
N ASP A 56 31.56 7.48 5.82
CA ASP A 56 32.55 7.31 6.89
C ASP A 56 32.40 5.98 7.65
N TYR A 57 31.51 5.11 7.17
CA TYR A 57 31.30 3.71 7.58
C TYR A 57 31.19 2.87 6.29
N PRO A 58 31.34 1.52 6.24
CA PRO A 58 31.81 0.75 5.07
C PRO A 58 30.81 0.64 3.89
N ALA A 59 29.97 1.64 3.68
CA ALA A 59 29.30 1.92 2.42
C ALA A 59 30.33 2.37 1.36
N PRO A 60 30.34 1.76 0.16
CA PRO A 60 31.32 2.09 -0.88
C PRO A 60 31.13 3.48 -1.49
N LYS A 61 29.94 4.09 -1.33
CA LYS A 61 29.54 5.40 -1.89
C LYS A 61 28.42 6.05 -1.05
N PRO A 62 28.26 7.38 -1.09
CA PRO A 62 27.06 8.01 -0.56
C PRO A 62 25.81 7.40 -1.22
N GLY A 63 24.79 7.17 -0.42
CA GLY A 63 23.46 6.73 -0.81
C GLY A 63 23.18 5.31 -0.34
N TYR A 64 24.20 4.53 -0.03
CA TYR A 64 24.12 3.10 0.27
C TYR A 64 23.66 2.84 1.72
N VAL A 65 22.68 1.97 1.91
CA VAL A 65 22.28 1.45 3.23
C VAL A 65 22.80 0.02 3.34
N PRO A 66 23.94 -0.22 3.99
CA PRO A 66 24.47 -1.56 4.07
C PRO A 66 23.55 -2.46 4.89
N VAL A 67 23.56 -3.75 4.56
CA VAL A 67 22.84 -4.77 5.28
C VAL A 67 23.84 -5.62 6.04
N ILE A 68 23.73 -5.61 7.38
CA ILE A 68 24.60 -6.34 8.29
C ILE A 68 23.72 -7.19 9.20
N ASN A 69 24.06 -8.46 9.35
CA ASN A 69 23.26 -9.45 10.09
C ASN A 69 21.79 -9.49 9.65
N ASN A 70 21.55 -9.38 8.35
CA ASN A 70 20.22 -9.36 7.72
C ASN A 70 19.33 -8.19 8.19
N ALA A 71 19.93 -7.09 8.67
CA ALA A 71 19.24 -5.86 9.00
C ALA A 71 19.82 -4.69 8.21
N ALA A 72 18.95 -3.87 7.61
CA ALA A 72 19.36 -2.62 6.98
C ALA A 72 19.84 -1.64 8.07
N GLN A 73 20.97 -0.99 7.81
CA GLN A 73 21.64 -0.12 8.77
C GLN A 73 21.47 1.35 8.34
N LEU A 74 20.48 2.05 8.90
CA LEU A 74 20.26 3.46 8.66
C LEU A 74 21.18 4.25 9.60
N TYR A 75 22.28 4.78 9.06
CA TYR A 75 23.27 5.52 9.84
C TYR A 75 23.00 7.02 9.88
N LEU A 76 23.36 7.60 11.02
CA LEU A 76 23.48 9.03 11.19
C LEU A 76 24.91 9.35 11.64
N SER A 77 25.56 10.30 10.98
CA SER A 77 26.88 10.83 11.30
C SER A 77 26.82 12.32 11.59
N THR A 78 27.58 12.76 12.57
CA THR A 78 27.83 14.19 12.81
C THR A 78 28.71 14.83 11.74
N ASN A 79 29.36 14.03 10.89
CA ASN A 79 30.25 14.50 9.85
C ASN A 79 29.62 14.29 8.46
N ASP A 80 29.33 15.39 7.76
CA ASP A 80 29.00 15.38 6.34
C ASP A 80 30.22 15.83 5.52
N PRO A 81 31.05 14.90 4.99
CA PRO A 81 32.24 15.24 4.24
C PRO A 81 31.95 15.98 2.92
N ASN A 82 30.69 16.00 2.46
CA ASN A 82 30.30 16.75 1.28
C ASN A 82 29.92 18.21 1.60
N ASN A 83 29.88 18.59 2.88
CA ASN A 83 29.64 19.95 3.32
C ASN A 83 30.93 20.59 3.86
N PRO A 84 31.65 21.41 3.08
CA PRO A 84 32.92 22.00 3.50
C PRO A 84 32.78 22.97 4.69
N ASN A 85 31.56 23.45 4.99
CA ASN A 85 31.31 24.32 6.12
C ASN A 85 30.99 23.55 7.42
N ASN A 86 30.83 22.22 7.35
CA ASN A 86 30.50 21.35 8.48
C ASN A 86 29.26 21.83 9.25
N THR A 87 28.21 22.20 8.51
CA THR A 87 26.94 22.71 9.06
C THR A 87 25.80 21.70 8.95
N THR A 88 26.08 20.47 8.52
CA THR A 88 25.07 19.45 8.25
C THR A 88 25.50 18.10 8.80
N PHE A 89 24.51 17.34 9.27
CA PHE A 89 24.64 15.92 9.55
C PHE A 89 24.53 15.13 8.24
N LEU A 90 24.99 13.89 8.26
CA LEU A 90 24.78 12.93 7.17
C LEU A 90 23.92 11.79 7.70
N GLY A 91 22.69 11.67 7.20
CA GLY A 91 21.71 10.70 7.66
C GLY A 91 21.28 9.72 6.58
N ALA A 92 20.24 8.94 6.90
CA ALA A 92 19.83 7.79 6.12
C ALA A 92 18.33 7.78 5.83
N GLN A 93 17.96 7.32 4.64
CA GLN A 93 16.57 7.00 4.29
C GLN A 93 16.52 5.88 3.25
N ILE A 94 15.53 4.99 3.40
CA ILE A 94 15.07 4.07 2.36
C ILE A 94 13.55 4.14 2.25
N GLY A 95 13.05 4.12 1.03
CA GLY A 95 11.62 4.01 0.72
C GLY A 95 11.38 2.91 -0.31
N THR A 96 10.22 2.26 -0.25
CA THR A 96 9.81 1.32 -1.29
C THR A 96 9.52 2.08 -2.60
N LYS A 97 9.94 1.52 -3.72
CA LYS A 97 9.58 2.03 -5.05
C LYS A 97 8.11 1.81 -5.38
N LYS A 98 7.58 0.65 -4.97
CA LYS A 98 6.15 0.32 -5.05
C LYS A 98 5.41 1.09 -3.96
N LYS A 99 4.16 1.44 -4.27
CA LYS A 99 3.25 2.20 -3.43
C LYS A 99 1.94 1.44 -3.26
N TRP A 100 1.25 1.70 -2.15
CA TRP A 100 -0.03 1.09 -1.82
C TRP A 100 -0.95 2.13 -1.19
N GLY A 101 -2.25 2.03 -1.46
CA GLY A 101 -3.23 2.97 -0.93
C GLY A 101 -4.66 2.50 -1.15
N LEU A 102 -5.60 3.37 -0.78
CA LEU A 102 -7.02 3.03 -0.69
C LEU A 102 -7.72 2.96 -2.06
N ALA A 103 -7.03 3.37 -3.13
CA ALA A 103 -7.49 3.15 -4.49
C ALA A 103 -7.63 1.65 -4.80
N SER A 104 -6.66 0.85 -4.31
CA SER A 104 -6.57 -0.59 -4.61
C SER A 104 -7.05 -1.48 -3.46
N TYR A 105 -7.02 -0.99 -2.22
CA TYR A 105 -7.31 -1.81 -1.03
C TYR A 105 -8.32 -1.13 -0.11
N ASN A 106 -9.10 -1.91 0.65
CA ASN A 106 -9.98 -1.36 1.69
C ASN A 106 -9.17 -0.80 2.88
N SER A 107 -8.01 -1.40 3.15
CA SER A 107 -7.09 -0.93 4.18
C SER A 107 -5.66 -1.33 3.81
N VAL A 108 -4.69 -0.55 4.26
CA VAL A 108 -3.27 -0.83 4.09
C VAL A 108 -2.58 -0.68 5.43
N ALA A 109 -1.52 -1.45 5.65
CA ALA A 109 -0.66 -1.26 6.80
C ALA A 109 0.81 -1.43 6.42
N PHE A 110 1.63 -0.52 6.95
CA PHE A 110 3.06 -0.63 6.95
C PHE A 110 3.55 -1.03 8.32
N GLU A 111 4.44 -2.01 8.36
CA GLU A 111 4.97 -2.58 9.58
C GLU A 111 6.46 -2.79 9.45
N ALA A 112 7.24 -2.44 10.46
CA ALA A 112 8.67 -2.75 10.48
C ALA A 112 9.12 -3.14 11.88
N GLU A 113 10.03 -4.09 11.93
CA GLU A 113 10.77 -4.42 13.15
C GLU A 113 12.11 -3.73 13.15
N VAL A 114 12.37 -2.98 14.22
CA VAL A 114 13.48 -2.06 14.29
C VAL A 114 14.20 -2.13 15.63
N VAL A 115 15.46 -1.70 15.63
CA VAL A 115 16.26 -1.50 16.84
C VAL A 115 16.73 -0.06 16.85
N LEU A 116 16.30 0.65 17.88
CA LEU A 116 16.68 2.04 18.12
C LEU A 116 18.00 2.10 18.91
N PRO A 117 18.87 3.10 18.67
CA PRO A 117 20.13 3.25 19.39
C PRO A 117 19.91 3.90 20.77
N ILE A 118 19.21 3.22 21.69
CA ILE A 118 18.74 3.82 22.96
C ILE A 118 19.68 3.62 24.15
N SER A 119 20.54 2.59 24.12
CA SER A 119 21.30 2.19 25.30
C SER A 119 22.71 1.67 24.98
N GLY A 120 23.58 1.65 25.99
CA GLY A 120 24.96 1.18 25.88
C GLY A 120 25.89 2.19 25.19
N SER A 121 27.06 1.73 24.76
CA SER A 121 28.08 2.56 24.09
C SER A 121 27.67 3.05 22.70
N GLY A 122 26.54 2.56 22.16
CA GLY A 122 25.98 2.99 20.87
C GLY A 122 24.74 3.88 21.02
N ALA A 123 24.42 4.36 22.23
CA ALA A 123 23.26 5.21 22.44
C ALA A 123 23.40 6.56 21.71
N ALA A 124 22.37 6.99 20.99
CA ALA A 124 22.34 8.32 20.41
C ALA A 124 22.01 9.38 21.48
N PRO A 125 22.61 10.58 21.37
CA PRO A 125 22.27 11.70 22.23
C PRO A 125 20.87 12.21 21.90
N GLY A 126 20.32 13.06 22.76
CA GLY A 126 19.12 13.85 22.43
C GLY A 126 19.33 14.67 21.15
N GLY A 127 18.29 14.79 20.32
CA GLY A 127 18.33 15.54 19.06
C GLY A 127 18.20 14.70 17.79
N VAL A 128 17.99 13.40 17.90
CA VAL A 128 17.95 12.44 16.80
C VAL A 128 16.54 11.89 16.64
N VAL A 129 16.10 11.70 15.39
CA VAL A 129 14.77 11.17 15.04
C VAL A 129 14.93 9.92 14.20
N ALA A 130 14.26 8.85 14.62
CA ALA A 130 14.06 7.64 13.81
C ALA A 130 12.58 7.56 13.42
N ALA A 131 12.29 7.29 12.15
CA ALA A 131 10.92 7.25 11.66
C ALA A 131 10.61 5.98 10.87
N LEU A 132 9.34 5.57 10.96
CA LEU A 132 8.61 4.86 9.91
C LEU A 132 7.52 5.81 9.44
N PHE A 133 7.32 5.97 8.14
CA PHE A 133 6.24 6.82 7.64
C PHE A 133 5.75 6.33 6.27
N ALA A 134 4.50 6.67 5.96
CA ALA A 134 3.95 6.50 4.62
C ALA A 134 4.10 7.83 3.88
N TYR A 135 4.58 7.83 2.63
CA TYR A 135 4.79 9.08 1.90
C TYR A 135 4.49 8.94 0.41
N ASN A 136 3.84 9.96 -0.15
CA ASN A 136 3.73 10.15 -1.59
C ASN A 136 3.78 11.62 -1.98
N LEU A 137 4.67 11.95 -2.90
CA LEU A 137 4.65 13.25 -3.57
C LEU A 137 3.64 13.20 -4.73
N ILE A 138 2.52 13.91 -4.60
CA ILE A 138 1.39 13.86 -5.54
C ILE A 138 1.68 14.68 -6.81
N SER A 139 2.56 15.67 -6.73
CA SER A 139 2.91 16.53 -7.88
C SER A 139 4.39 16.91 -7.87
N SER A 140 4.86 17.65 -8.89
CA SER A 140 6.20 18.24 -8.85
C SER A 140 6.38 19.32 -7.76
N SER A 141 5.28 19.81 -7.16
CA SER A 141 5.35 20.71 -6.01
C SER A 141 5.64 19.89 -4.74
N PRO A 142 6.70 20.22 -3.96
CA PRO A 142 7.04 19.53 -2.72
C PRO A 142 5.94 19.66 -1.64
N PHE A 143 5.04 20.62 -1.80
CA PHE A 143 3.97 20.90 -0.83
C PHE A 143 2.70 20.10 -1.09
N LEU A 144 2.60 19.37 -2.21
CA LEU A 144 1.48 18.48 -2.48
C LEU A 144 1.92 17.05 -2.26
N HIS A 145 1.72 16.57 -1.03
CA HIS A 145 2.03 15.21 -0.63
C HIS A 145 0.94 14.66 0.29
N ASP A 146 0.87 13.33 0.33
CA ASP A 146 0.19 12.61 1.39
C ASP A 146 1.27 11.97 2.27
N GLU A 147 1.10 12.06 3.58
CA GLU A 147 2.05 11.50 4.53
C GLU A 147 1.36 11.04 5.82
N ILE A 148 1.87 9.94 6.39
CA ILE A 148 1.50 9.46 7.72
C ILE A 148 2.77 9.21 8.51
N ASP A 149 2.99 10.00 9.55
CA ASP A 149 4.22 10.00 10.33
C ASP A 149 4.15 9.05 11.52
N PHE A 150 5.25 8.35 11.77
CA PHE A 150 5.51 7.65 13.01
C PHE A 150 6.98 7.86 13.40
N GLU A 151 7.22 8.94 14.15
CA GLU A 151 8.56 9.42 14.47
C GLU A 151 8.86 9.29 15.96
N ILE A 152 10.12 8.97 16.27
CA ILE A 152 10.58 8.72 17.64
C ILE A 152 11.80 9.60 17.91
N SER A 153 11.69 10.48 18.91
CA SER A 153 12.74 11.45 19.25
C SER A 153 13.61 10.99 20.40
N SER A 154 14.92 11.11 20.23
CA SER A 154 15.92 10.76 21.24
C SER A 154 15.98 11.70 22.42
N ASN A 155 15.34 12.86 22.35
CA ASN A 155 15.20 13.75 23.50
C ASN A 155 14.46 13.09 24.68
N TYR A 156 13.63 12.07 24.39
CA TYR A 156 12.78 11.43 25.40
C TYR A 156 13.06 9.94 25.56
N TRP A 157 14.02 9.37 24.82
CA TRP A 157 14.35 7.94 24.86
C TRP A 157 14.70 7.40 26.25
N GLN A 158 15.34 8.22 27.09
CA GLN A 158 15.75 7.85 28.45
C GLN A 158 14.80 8.34 29.54
N ASP A 159 13.80 9.15 29.18
CA ASP A 159 12.83 9.75 30.10
C ASP A 159 11.43 9.18 29.86
N SER A 160 10.55 9.23 30.87
CA SER A 160 9.14 8.82 30.74
C SER A 160 8.27 9.84 29.98
N GLY A 161 8.89 10.68 29.15
CA GLY A 161 8.25 11.77 28.43
C GLY A 161 7.54 11.32 27.17
N GLU A 162 7.16 12.31 26.37
CA GLU A 162 6.49 12.16 25.08
C GLU A 162 7.45 11.68 23.99
N GLN A 163 7.63 10.35 23.88
CA GLN A 163 8.65 9.74 23.02
C GLN A 163 8.30 9.70 21.53
N ILE A 164 7.02 9.86 21.17
CA ILE A 164 6.51 9.55 19.85
C ILE A 164 5.74 10.74 19.29
N ASN A 165 6.01 11.05 18.02
CA ASN A 165 5.19 11.92 17.19
C ASN A 165 4.42 11.09 16.17
N THR A 166 3.13 11.38 16.05
CA THR A 166 2.29 10.87 14.97
C THR A 166 1.55 12.03 14.35
N ASN A 167 1.50 12.06 13.03
CA ASN A 167 0.85 13.12 12.28
C ASN A 167 0.34 12.58 10.94
N VAL A 168 -0.61 13.28 10.35
CA VAL A 168 -1.15 12.97 9.03
C VAL A 168 -1.17 14.25 8.21
N TYR A 169 -0.50 14.22 7.05
CA TYR A 169 -0.63 15.27 6.05
C TYR A 169 -1.55 14.77 4.93
N VAL A 170 -2.68 15.47 4.76
CA VAL A 170 -3.61 15.26 3.64
C VAL A 170 -3.69 16.56 2.86
N VAL A 171 -3.20 16.57 1.63
CA VAL A 171 -3.21 17.80 0.83
C VAL A 171 -4.44 17.86 -0.07
N THR A 172 -5.37 18.76 0.24
CA THR A 172 -6.61 18.94 -0.54
C THR A 172 -6.58 20.08 -1.57
N ASP A 173 -5.69 21.07 -1.48
CA ASP A 173 -5.66 22.19 -2.44
C ASP A 173 -4.36 23.02 -2.49
N GLY A 174 -3.25 22.52 -1.93
CA GLY A 174 -2.00 23.28 -1.83
C GLY A 174 -1.96 24.32 -0.71
N SER A 175 -3.01 24.43 0.09
CA SER A 175 -2.90 24.92 1.46
C SER A 175 -2.56 23.75 2.38
N MET A 176 -1.48 23.89 3.16
CA MET A 176 -1.18 22.97 4.27
C MET A 176 -2.24 23.19 5.35
N ASN A 177 -3.38 22.53 5.24
CA ASN A 177 -4.40 22.57 6.28
C ASN A 177 -4.05 21.56 7.38
N ASN A 178 -3.47 22.13 8.44
CA ASN A 178 -3.23 21.61 9.79
C ASN A 178 -2.32 20.39 10.02
N PHE A 179 -1.21 20.73 10.66
CA PHE A 179 -0.41 19.95 11.58
C PHE A 179 -1.26 19.46 12.77
N ASP A 180 -1.88 18.29 12.68
CA ASP A 180 -2.23 17.56 13.91
C ASP A 180 -0.96 16.83 14.38
N GLN A 181 0.03 17.63 14.79
CA GLN A 181 1.22 17.14 15.47
C GLN A 181 0.78 16.67 16.85
N VAL A 182 0.22 15.46 16.94
CA VAL A 182 -0.12 14.87 18.23
C VAL A 182 1.12 14.18 18.75
N VAL A 183 1.81 14.90 19.61
CA VAL A 183 2.75 14.30 20.54
C VAL A 183 1.91 13.60 21.61
N SER A 184 1.76 12.28 21.51
CA SER A 184 1.03 11.53 22.54
C SER A 184 2.01 11.02 23.60
N THR A 185 1.58 10.97 24.86
CA THR A 185 1.51 9.71 25.63
C THR A 185 0.83 9.93 26.99
N PRO A 186 0.34 8.84 27.58
CA PRO A 186 0.85 8.51 28.91
C PRO A 186 1.54 7.14 28.86
N THR A 187 2.86 7.14 29.04
CA THR A 187 3.76 5.98 29.09
C THR A 187 3.77 5.11 27.82
N PRO A 188 4.61 5.44 26.81
CA PRO A 188 4.77 4.57 25.65
C PRO A 188 5.29 3.18 26.09
N PRO A 189 4.96 2.11 25.34
CA PRO A 189 5.58 0.81 25.55
C PRO A 189 7.10 0.93 25.53
N SER A 190 7.80 0.04 26.26
CA SER A 190 9.26 0.05 26.26
C SER A 190 9.79 -0.02 24.82
N LEU A 191 10.62 0.96 24.46
CA LEU A 191 11.31 1.00 23.19
C LEU A 191 12.63 0.20 23.21
N SER A 192 13.01 -0.36 24.36
CA SER A 192 14.28 -1.09 24.50
C SER A 192 14.32 -2.39 23.70
N GLY A 193 15.48 -2.66 23.10
CA GLY A 193 15.67 -3.83 22.25
C GLY A 193 14.96 -3.70 20.91
N THR A 194 14.28 -4.76 20.49
CA THR A 194 13.56 -4.83 19.23
C THR A 194 12.12 -4.37 19.39
N VAL A 195 11.67 -3.48 18.51
CA VAL A 195 10.34 -2.87 18.51
C VAL A 195 9.69 -3.08 17.14
N VAL A 196 8.41 -3.46 17.13
CA VAL A 196 7.61 -3.47 15.90
C VAL A 196 6.75 -2.20 15.85
N LEU A 197 6.98 -1.37 14.84
CA LEU A 197 6.18 -0.19 14.54
C LEU A 197 5.17 -0.55 13.45
N ARG A 198 3.92 -0.13 13.60
CA ARG A 198 2.90 -0.35 12.57
C ARG A 198 1.97 0.84 12.43
N ILE A 199 1.73 1.23 11.18
CA ILE A 199 0.70 2.17 10.75
C ILE A 199 -0.36 1.35 10.00
N GLU A 200 -1.63 1.51 10.37
CA GLU A 200 -2.77 1.02 9.58
C GLU A 200 -3.62 2.20 9.14
N TRP A 201 -4.08 2.22 7.90
CA TRP A 201 -5.06 3.21 7.45
C TRP A 201 -6.13 2.61 6.54
N SER A 202 -7.30 3.24 6.59
CA SER A 202 -8.52 2.87 5.87
C SER A 202 -9.37 4.13 5.68
N GLU A 203 -10.50 4.03 4.98
CA GLU A 203 -11.48 5.14 4.89
C GLU A 203 -11.99 5.61 6.27
N GLU A 204 -11.86 4.79 7.33
CA GLU A 204 -12.30 5.14 8.68
C GLU A 204 -11.28 5.95 9.48
N GLY A 205 -10.02 6.03 9.04
CA GLY A 205 -8.96 6.67 9.80
C GLY A 205 -7.61 5.95 9.74
N VAL A 206 -6.65 6.52 10.45
CA VAL A 206 -5.29 6.02 10.66
C VAL A 206 -5.13 5.54 12.10
N LYS A 207 -4.39 4.46 12.31
CA LYS A 207 -4.11 3.84 13.61
C LYS A 207 -2.63 3.50 13.72
N TRP A 208 -2.03 3.81 14.86
CA TRP A 208 -0.62 3.51 15.14
C TRP A 208 -0.50 2.50 16.27
N TYR A 209 0.41 1.54 16.08
CA TYR A 209 0.66 0.46 17.02
C TYR A 209 2.15 0.31 17.30
N ILE A 210 2.45 -0.09 18.53
CA ILE A 210 3.77 -0.57 18.93
C ILE A 210 3.60 -1.99 19.44
N ASN A 211 4.38 -2.91 18.88
CA ASN A 211 4.38 -4.33 19.23
C ASN A 211 2.95 -4.90 19.20
N LYS A 212 2.24 -4.73 18.07
CA LYS A 212 0.82 -5.09 17.92
C LYS A 212 0.51 -6.53 18.37
N ASP A 213 1.41 -7.47 18.09
CA ASP A 213 1.28 -8.88 18.50
C ASP A 213 1.20 -9.06 20.02
N LYS A 214 1.77 -8.12 20.79
CA LYS A 214 1.76 -8.09 22.25
C LYS A 214 0.70 -7.13 22.80
N ASN A 215 0.42 -6.04 22.08
CA ASN A 215 -0.57 -5.03 22.44
C ASN A 215 -1.44 -4.69 21.21
N PRO A 216 -2.58 -5.36 21.01
CA PRO A 216 -3.41 -5.19 19.82
C PRO A 216 -4.22 -3.89 19.82
N THR A 217 -4.10 -3.05 20.85
CA THR A 217 -4.78 -1.76 20.94
C THR A 217 -3.90 -0.69 20.31
N PRO A 218 -4.42 0.13 19.37
CA PRO A 218 -3.64 1.25 18.85
C PRO A 218 -3.34 2.22 19.99
N PHE A 219 -2.13 2.75 20.06
CA PHE A 219 -1.82 3.77 21.07
C PHE A 219 -2.38 5.14 20.66
N TYR A 220 -2.61 5.35 19.37
CA TYR A 220 -3.24 6.56 18.82
C TYR A 220 -4.05 6.26 17.56
N THR A 221 -5.06 7.08 17.31
CA THR A 221 -5.96 7.01 16.16
C THR A 221 -6.32 8.40 15.68
N GLU A 222 -6.41 8.60 14.37
CA GLU A 222 -6.78 9.84 13.70
C GLU A 222 -7.83 9.54 12.61
N THR A 223 -8.70 10.51 12.33
CA THR A 223 -9.76 10.43 11.31
C THR A 223 -9.38 11.04 9.96
N ASN A 224 -8.32 11.86 9.89
CA ASN A 224 -7.77 12.33 8.63
C ASN A 224 -7.11 11.16 7.88
N VAL A 225 -7.45 10.97 6.59
CA VAL A 225 -7.02 9.81 5.79
C VAL A 225 -6.44 10.27 4.46
N PRO A 226 -5.15 10.05 4.20
CA PRO A 226 -4.57 10.30 2.88
C PRO A 226 -5.14 9.33 1.84
N GLN A 227 -5.29 9.81 0.60
CA GLN A 227 -6.03 9.08 -0.44
C GLN A 227 -5.12 8.47 -1.51
N SER A 228 -3.91 9.00 -1.68
CA SER A 228 -2.97 8.51 -2.68
C SER A 228 -2.25 7.25 -2.23
N ASP A 229 -1.74 6.49 -3.21
CA ASP A 229 -0.85 5.37 -2.94
C ASP A 229 0.49 5.88 -2.41
N MET A 230 0.94 5.36 -1.27
CA MET A 230 2.14 5.80 -0.57
C MET A 230 3.22 4.72 -0.52
N SER A 231 4.49 5.16 -0.47
CA SER A 231 5.64 4.30 -0.20
C SER A 231 5.78 4.05 1.30
N LEU A 232 6.29 2.88 1.69
CA LEU A 232 6.79 2.64 3.05
C LEU A 232 8.19 3.24 3.13
N VAL A 233 8.39 4.19 4.05
CA VAL A 233 9.66 4.91 4.21
C VAL A 233 10.17 4.79 5.65
N LEU A 234 11.49 4.65 5.76
CA LEU A 234 12.24 4.61 7.02
C LEU A 234 13.39 5.61 6.92
N ASN A 235 13.59 6.46 7.93
CA ASN A 235 14.71 7.39 7.96
C ASN A 235 15.33 7.55 9.35
N PHE A 236 16.52 8.16 9.38
CA PHE A 236 17.25 8.48 10.60
C PHE A 236 18.01 9.81 10.44
N TRP A 237 17.64 10.83 11.23
CA TRP A 237 18.00 12.22 10.95
C TRP A 237 18.02 13.13 12.19
N VAL A 238 18.50 14.36 12.00
CA VAL A 238 18.55 15.45 12.99
C VAL A 238 17.72 16.65 12.50
N PRO A 239 16.76 17.13 13.29
CA PRO A 239 15.88 18.23 12.90
C PRO A 239 16.51 19.59 13.09
N ALA A 240 15.92 20.60 12.44
CA ALA A 240 16.29 22.00 12.63
C ALA A 240 15.64 22.61 13.89
N SER A 241 16.17 23.75 14.34
CA SER A 241 15.70 24.45 15.54
C SER A 241 14.25 24.92 15.50
N GLY A 242 13.62 24.92 14.31
CA GLY A 242 12.19 25.19 14.16
C GLY A 242 11.29 24.12 14.79
N TRP A 243 11.81 22.91 15.02
CA TRP A 243 11.07 21.80 15.61
C TRP A 243 11.55 21.48 17.02
N GLY A 244 11.17 22.33 17.98
CA GLY A 244 11.69 22.33 19.36
C GLY A 244 11.50 21.03 20.15
N TRP A 245 10.52 20.19 19.79
CA TRP A 245 10.29 18.90 20.45
C TRP A 245 11.45 17.91 20.20
N ALA A 246 11.91 17.79 18.95
CA ALA A 246 12.99 16.88 18.59
C ALA A 246 14.36 17.56 18.48
N TYR A 247 14.43 18.88 18.36
CA TYR A 247 15.69 19.61 18.30
C TYR A 247 16.47 19.54 19.61
N ASN A 248 17.80 19.46 19.52
CA ASN A 248 18.71 19.58 20.66
C ASN A 248 19.92 20.43 20.28
N ALA A 249 20.10 21.58 20.95
CA ALA A 249 21.20 22.49 20.67
C ALA A 249 22.59 21.91 20.97
N ASN A 250 22.69 20.87 21.81
CA ASN A 250 23.97 20.25 22.14
C ASN A 250 24.44 19.24 21.08
N LEU A 251 23.54 18.78 20.20
CA LEU A 251 23.91 17.94 19.07
C LEU A 251 24.24 18.84 17.87
N GLN A 252 25.53 18.95 17.56
CA GLN A 252 26.03 19.80 16.48
C GLN A 252 26.83 18.96 15.47
N PRO A 253 26.81 19.31 14.17
CA PRO A 253 27.72 18.75 13.20
C PRO A 253 29.18 19.03 13.54
N THR A 254 30.09 18.20 13.03
CA THR A 254 31.54 18.34 13.23
C THR A 254 32.29 17.96 11.96
N ALA A 255 33.45 18.58 11.74
CA ALA A 255 34.36 18.25 10.64
C ALA A 255 35.12 16.92 10.83
N ALA A 256 35.16 16.41 12.07
CA ALA A 256 35.84 15.15 12.38
C ALA A 256 34.86 13.97 12.24
N PRO A 257 35.23 12.91 11.49
CA PRO A 257 34.46 11.67 11.45
C PRO A 257 34.53 10.96 12.81
N GLY A 258 33.60 10.04 13.05
CA GLY A 258 33.71 9.03 14.11
C GLY A 258 32.56 8.96 15.10
N THR A 259 31.70 9.98 15.16
CA THR A 259 30.47 9.90 15.95
C THR A 259 29.32 9.49 15.04
N THR A 260 28.90 8.23 15.16
CA THR A 260 27.83 7.65 14.35
C THR A 260 26.86 6.86 15.23
N TRP A 261 25.62 6.79 14.78
CA TRP A 261 24.57 5.99 15.40
C TRP A 261 23.81 5.23 14.33
N THR A 262 23.16 4.14 14.72
CA THR A 262 22.48 3.25 13.78
C THR A 262 21.06 2.98 14.24
N TYR A 263 20.13 3.25 13.35
CA TYR A 263 18.78 2.74 13.38
C TYR A 263 18.73 1.48 12.52
N GLN A 264 18.50 0.31 13.14
CA GLN A 264 18.49 -0.95 12.42
C GLN A 264 17.07 -1.34 12.05
N VAL A 265 16.87 -1.84 10.84
CA VAL A 265 15.60 -2.37 10.36
C VAL A 265 15.80 -3.84 10.04
N ASN A 266 15.23 -4.72 10.86
CA ASN A 266 15.36 -6.17 10.71
C ASN A 266 14.52 -6.69 9.54
N TRP A 267 13.30 -6.16 9.40
CA TRP A 267 12.38 -6.46 8.30
C TRP A 267 11.31 -5.38 8.19
N ALA A 268 10.67 -5.31 7.02
CA ALA A 268 9.49 -4.47 6.79
C ALA A 268 8.42 -5.28 6.04
N LYS A 269 7.16 -4.97 6.24
CA LYS A 269 6.02 -5.67 5.65
C LYS A 269 4.94 -4.69 5.20
N VAL A 270 4.22 -5.09 4.16
CA VAL A 270 2.97 -4.47 3.75
C VAL A 270 1.85 -5.48 3.94
N TRP A 271 0.83 -5.05 4.66
CA TRP A 271 -0.41 -5.79 4.81
C TRP A 271 -1.54 -5.03 4.16
N VAL A 272 -2.52 -5.75 3.64
CA VAL A 272 -3.72 -5.15 3.05
C VAL A 272 -4.98 -5.85 3.54
N ILE A 273 -6.09 -5.13 3.52
CA ILE A 273 -7.42 -5.73 3.45
C ILE A 273 -7.86 -5.55 2.00
N GLU A 274 -7.98 -6.66 1.27
CA GLU A 274 -8.32 -6.63 -0.14
C GLU A 274 -9.70 -6.01 -0.38
N LYS A 275 -9.83 -5.33 -1.52
CA LYS A 275 -11.10 -4.75 -1.92
C LYS A 275 -11.95 -5.83 -2.60
N THR A 276 -12.93 -6.35 -1.85
CA THR A 276 -13.95 -7.25 -2.39
C THR A 276 -15.22 -6.47 -2.67
N MET A 277 -15.72 -6.55 -3.90
CA MET A 277 -16.95 -5.88 -4.33
C MET A 277 -18.01 -6.90 -4.72
N ASN A 278 -19.26 -6.67 -4.29
CA ASN A 278 -20.40 -7.43 -4.80
C ASN A 278 -20.96 -6.73 -6.03
N ILE A 279 -20.98 -7.45 -7.15
CA ILE A 279 -21.39 -6.94 -8.46
C ILE A 279 -22.63 -7.70 -8.90
N THR A 280 -23.70 -6.96 -9.21
CA THR A 280 -24.86 -7.50 -9.91
C THR A 280 -24.55 -7.50 -11.40
N VAL A 281 -24.65 -8.65 -12.04
CA VAL A 281 -24.51 -8.81 -13.49
C VAL A 281 -25.88 -9.09 -14.07
N GLU A 282 -26.41 -8.12 -14.81
CA GLU A 282 -27.71 -8.21 -15.46
C GLU A 282 -27.62 -9.10 -16.69
N ALA A 283 -28.56 -10.04 -16.84
CA ALA A 283 -28.55 -11.01 -17.95
C ALA A 283 -28.86 -10.35 -19.31
N ASN A 284 -29.57 -9.21 -19.31
CA ASN A 284 -29.99 -8.52 -20.52
C ASN A 284 -29.06 -7.38 -20.96
N GLN A 285 -27.87 -7.29 -20.36
CA GLN A 285 -26.86 -6.30 -20.70
C GLN A 285 -25.62 -6.99 -21.26
N THR A 286 -24.98 -6.30 -22.21
CA THR A 286 -23.66 -6.69 -22.71
C THR A 286 -22.60 -6.50 -21.62
N TRP A 287 -21.31 -6.54 -21.99
CA TRP A 287 -20.18 -6.31 -21.09
C TRP A 287 -20.39 -5.16 -20.10
N GLN A 288 -20.52 -5.52 -18.82
CA GLN A 288 -20.73 -4.61 -17.70
C GLN A 288 -19.39 -4.31 -17.02
N ASN A 289 -19.02 -3.03 -16.97
CA ASN A 289 -17.79 -2.61 -16.31
C ASN A 289 -17.92 -2.79 -14.79
N THR A 290 -16.96 -3.49 -14.18
CA THR A 290 -16.90 -3.67 -12.73
C THR A 290 -16.38 -2.45 -11.98
N GLY A 291 -15.72 -1.52 -12.69
CA GLY A 291 -14.95 -0.42 -12.12
C GLY A 291 -13.57 -0.81 -11.58
N LEU A 292 -13.21 -2.10 -11.67
CA LEU A 292 -11.91 -2.61 -11.25
C LEU A 292 -10.92 -2.52 -12.40
N THR A 293 -9.74 -2.01 -12.09
CA THR A 293 -8.59 -2.02 -13.00
C THR A 293 -7.70 -3.20 -12.62
N VAL A 294 -7.24 -3.93 -13.63
CA VAL A 294 -6.34 -5.08 -13.52
C VAL A 294 -5.03 -4.73 -14.22
N VAL A 295 -3.91 -5.11 -13.63
CA VAL A 295 -2.58 -5.06 -14.25
C VAL A 295 -1.93 -6.45 -14.29
N PRO A 296 -0.89 -6.67 -15.11
CA PRO A 296 -0.22 -7.95 -15.20
C PRO A 296 0.39 -8.34 -13.85
N GLY A 297 0.07 -9.55 -13.37
CA GLY A 297 0.48 -10.07 -12.07
C GLY A 297 -0.60 -10.04 -11.00
N ASP A 298 -1.69 -9.27 -11.19
CA ASP A 298 -2.81 -9.26 -10.25
C ASP A 298 -3.48 -10.63 -10.20
N THR A 299 -3.89 -11.04 -9.01
CA THR A 299 -4.77 -12.20 -8.82
C THR A 299 -6.22 -11.75 -8.78
N ILE A 300 -7.06 -12.40 -9.59
CA ILE A 300 -8.49 -12.12 -9.69
C ILE A 300 -9.27 -13.30 -9.14
N SER A 301 -10.16 -13.03 -8.19
CA SER A 301 -11.11 -13.99 -7.64
C SER A 301 -12.52 -13.52 -7.91
N ILE A 302 -13.32 -14.31 -8.62
CA ILE A 302 -14.74 -14.03 -8.88
C ILE A 302 -15.55 -15.22 -8.40
N ASN A 303 -16.48 -15.02 -7.48
CA ASN A 303 -17.28 -16.11 -6.91
C ASN A 303 -18.76 -15.77 -6.94
N TYR A 304 -19.56 -16.66 -7.53
CA TYR A 304 -21.01 -16.61 -7.46
C TYR A 304 -21.50 -16.56 -6.01
N GLN A 305 -22.42 -15.65 -5.73
CA GLN A 305 -22.99 -15.46 -4.40
C GLN A 305 -24.46 -15.86 -4.35
N SER A 306 -25.26 -15.37 -5.31
CA SER A 306 -26.71 -15.53 -5.28
C SER A 306 -27.40 -15.09 -6.58
N ASN A 307 -28.73 -15.24 -6.59
CA ASN A 307 -29.67 -14.99 -7.69
C ASN A 307 -29.46 -15.95 -8.87
N LEU A 308 -30.44 -16.03 -9.75
CA LEU A 308 -30.40 -16.90 -10.92
C LEU A 308 -30.85 -16.08 -12.12
N TRP A 309 -30.39 -16.46 -13.30
CA TRP A 309 -30.75 -15.82 -14.56
C TRP A 309 -31.02 -16.83 -15.67
N THR A 310 -31.46 -16.36 -16.84
CA THR A 310 -31.50 -17.17 -18.06
C THR A 310 -31.12 -16.34 -19.27
N ALA A 311 -30.46 -16.99 -20.23
CA ALA A 311 -30.12 -16.52 -21.57
C ALA A 311 -31.19 -16.88 -22.61
N ASP A 312 -32.14 -17.75 -22.26
CA ASP A 312 -33.28 -18.06 -23.12
C ASP A 312 -34.43 -18.64 -22.26
N PRO A 313 -35.56 -17.93 -22.12
CA PRO A 313 -36.70 -18.41 -21.34
C PRO A 313 -37.40 -19.64 -21.96
N ASN A 314 -37.06 -20.04 -23.19
CA ASN A 314 -37.56 -21.25 -23.83
C ASN A 314 -36.66 -22.47 -23.59
N THR A 315 -35.43 -22.25 -23.15
CA THR A 315 -34.48 -23.31 -22.77
C THR A 315 -34.77 -23.80 -21.34
N ASP A 316 -34.53 -25.09 -21.08
CA ASP A 316 -34.79 -25.77 -19.80
C ASP A 316 -36.16 -25.47 -19.16
N GLN A 317 -37.20 -25.36 -20.01
CA GLN A 317 -38.56 -25.05 -19.58
C GLN A 317 -38.66 -23.70 -18.81
N GLY A 318 -37.78 -22.74 -19.12
CA GLY A 318 -37.74 -21.42 -18.52
C GLY A 318 -37.16 -21.39 -17.11
N LYS A 319 -36.45 -22.44 -16.68
CA LYS A 319 -35.73 -22.42 -15.41
C LYS A 319 -34.57 -21.44 -15.47
N LEU A 320 -34.39 -20.71 -14.37
CA LEU A 320 -33.22 -19.89 -14.14
C LEU A 320 -32.09 -20.77 -13.60
N TYR A 321 -30.86 -20.44 -13.96
CA TYR A 321 -29.63 -21.11 -13.54
C TYR A 321 -28.65 -20.12 -12.92
N ASP A 322 -27.65 -20.65 -12.24
CA ASP A 322 -26.56 -19.91 -11.60
C ASP A 322 -25.52 -19.45 -12.62
N ALA A 323 -24.37 -18.99 -12.14
CA ALA A 323 -23.31 -18.48 -12.99
C ALA A 323 -22.61 -19.58 -13.81
N ALA A 324 -22.78 -20.87 -13.50
CA ALA A 324 -22.28 -21.97 -14.33
C ALA A 324 -23.06 -22.15 -15.65
N GLY A 325 -24.24 -21.53 -15.77
CA GLY A 325 -25.07 -21.60 -16.98
C GLY A 325 -25.79 -22.94 -17.15
N PHE A 326 -26.47 -23.10 -18.28
CA PHE A 326 -27.19 -24.32 -18.61
C PHE A 326 -26.27 -25.39 -19.20
N SER A 327 -25.98 -26.43 -18.43
CA SER A 327 -25.12 -27.56 -18.83
C SER A 327 -25.61 -28.38 -20.03
N GLY A 328 -26.85 -28.21 -20.47
CA GLY A 328 -27.42 -28.93 -21.61
C GLY A 328 -27.03 -28.36 -22.98
N ILE A 329 -26.46 -27.15 -23.04
CA ILE A 329 -26.06 -26.48 -24.29
C ILE A 329 -24.66 -25.88 -24.13
N ILE A 330 -23.73 -26.38 -24.93
CA ILE A 330 -22.42 -25.74 -25.14
C ILE A 330 -22.52 -24.92 -26.43
N VAL A 331 -22.17 -23.63 -26.36
CA VAL A 331 -22.30 -22.73 -27.51
C VAL A 331 -21.07 -22.85 -28.41
N ASP A 332 -21.28 -23.05 -29.71
CA ASP A 332 -20.22 -23.16 -30.73
C ASP A 332 -20.40 -22.16 -31.89
N GLN A 333 -21.42 -21.30 -31.78
CA GLN A 333 -21.85 -20.38 -32.83
C GLN A 333 -21.20 -18.99 -32.65
N PRO A 334 -20.56 -18.42 -33.70
CA PRO A 334 -19.97 -17.07 -33.63
C PRO A 334 -21.01 -16.00 -33.30
N GLY A 335 -20.67 -15.05 -32.43
CA GLY A 335 -21.58 -14.01 -31.94
C GLY A 335 -21.97 -14.15 -30.47
N TYR A 336 -21.73 -15.33 -29.89
CA TYR A 336 -21.81 -15.55 -28.45
C TYR A 336 -20.60 -14.95 -27.71
N THR A 337 -20.79 -14.59 -26.45
CA THR A 337 -19.75 -14.05 -25.56
C THR A 337 -18.52 -14.95 -25.47
N LEU A 338 -18.70 -16.26 -25.31
CA LEU A 338 -17.59 -17.22 -25.19
C LEU A 338 -17.95 -18.58 -25.81
N LEU A 339 -17.25 -18.93 -26.89
CA LEU A 339 -17.40 -20.23 -27.55
C LEU A 339 -16.82 -21.36 -26.68
N GLY A 340 -17.45 -22.53 -26.72
CA GLY A 340 -17.04 -23.72 -25.99
C GLY A 340 -17.47 -23.76 -24.52
N ALA A 341 -18.23 -22.76 -24.05
CA ALA A 341 -18.79 -22.70 -22.70
C ALA A 341 -20.30 -22.95 -22.69
N ASN A 342 -20.87 -23.20 -21.52
CA ASN A 342 -22.31 -23.36 -21.37
C ASN A 342 -23.03 -22.07 -21.75
N MET A 343 -24.19 -22.19 -22.41
CA MET A 343 -25.08 -21.05 -22.61
C MET A 343 -25.51 -20.48 -21.25
N GLY A 344 -25.45 -19.17 -21.12
CA GLY A 344 -25.79 -18.48 -19.88
C GLY A 344 -24.75 -18.56 -18.76
N ALA A 345 -23.56 -19.13 -19.01
CA ALA A 345 -22.48 -19.07 -18.05
C ALA A 345 -21.99 -17.62 -17.88
N LEU A 346 -21.45 -17.28 -16.71
CA LEU A 346 -20.77 -16.00 -16.51
C LEU A 346 -19.41 -16.02 -17.21
N CYS A 347 -19.13 -14.96 -17.95
CA CYS A 347 -17.87 -14.71 -18.65
C CYS A 347 -17.21 -13.44 -18.14
N GLY A 348 -15.88 -13.42 -18.18
CA GLY A 348 -15.04 -12.28 -17.86
C GLY A 348 -14.23 -11.83 -19.05
N PHE A 349 -13.82 -10.55 -19.06
CA PHE A 349 -12.90 -9.97 -20.03
C PHE A 349 -12.05 -8.89 -19.35
N ILE A 350 -10.77 -8.79 -19.71
CA ILE A 350 -9.86 -7.75 -19.20
C ILE A 350 -9.34 -6.93 -20.38
N GLY A 351 -9.55 -5.62 -20.34
CA GLY A 351 -9.09 -4.71 -21.39
C GLY A 351 -9.90 -3.42 -21.49
N GLU A 352 -9.81 -2.76 -22.64
CA GLU A 352 -10.74 -1.69 -23.01
C GLU A 352 -12.16 -2.24 -23.23
N GLN A 353 -13.17 -1.36 -23.31
CA GLN A 353 -14.54 -1.80 -23.56
C GLN A 353 -14.60 -2.73 -24.78
N PRO A 354 -15.08 -3.98 -24.63
CA PRO A 354 -15.12 -4.91 -25.75
C PRO A 354 -15.95 -4.37 -26.91
N VAL A 355 -15.37 -4.34 -28.10
CA VAL A 355 -16.06 -3.99 -29.34
C VAL A 355 -16.51 -5.27 -30.04
N GLY A 356 -17.80 -5.41 -30.35
CA GLY A 356 -18.35 -6.62 -30.95
C GLY A 356 -18.78 -7.66 -29.91
N ASP A 357 -18.46 -8.94 -30.13
CA ASP A 357 -18.79 -10.02 -29.18
C ASP A 357 -17.71 -10.24 -28.11
N GLY A 358 -16.53 -9.62 -28.23
CA GLY A 358 -15.46 -9.69 -27.22
C GLY A 358 -14.88 -11.09 -27.02
N SER A 359 -15.20 -12.04 -27.90
CA SER A 359 -15.01 -13.48 -27.67
C SER A 359 -13.55 -13.95 -27.70
N ASP A 360 -12.68 -13.25 -28.42
CA ASP A 360 -11.29 -13.67 -28.64
C ASP A 360 -10.45 -13.67 -27.34
N ASN A 361 -10.80 -12.83 -26.36
CA ASN A 361 -10.08 -12.69 -25.08
C ASN A 361 -11.00 -12.88 -23.85
N ALA A 362 -12.21 -13.39 -24.05
CA ALA A 362 -13.10 -13.72 -22.95
C ALA A 362 -12.63 -14.99 -22.24
N PHE A 363 -12.91 -15.10 -20.94
CA PHE A 363 -12.65 -16.30 -20.15
C PHE A 363 -13.89 -16.75 -19.40
N LEU A 364 -13.99 -18.06 -19.15
CA LEU A 364 -15.08 -18.64 -18.38
C LEU A 364 -14.89 -18.30 -16.89
N VAL A 365 -15.92 -17.69 -16.30
CA VAL A 365 -15.97 -17.48 -14.85
C VAL A 365 -16.77 -18.59 -14.18
N GLY A 366 -17.95 -18.92 -14.70
CA GLY A 366 -18.82 -19.91 -14.06
C GLY A 366 -19.20 -19.51 -12.62
N ASP A 367 -19.33 -20.50 -11.74
CA ASP A 367 -19.58 -20.24 -10.30
C ASP A 367 -18.37 -19.72 -9.54
N ALA A 368 -17.16 -19.99 -10.04
CA ALA A 368 -15.92 -19.56 -9.40
C ALA A 368 -14.78 -19.48 -10.41
N TYR A 369 -14.05 -18.37 -10.34
CA TYR A 369 -12.81 -18.15 -11.06
C TYR A 369 -11.72 -17.69 -10.11
N ASN A 370 -10.53 -18.25 -10.27
CA ASN A 370 -9.31 -17.75 -9.65
C ASN A 370 -8.18 -17.85 -10.68
N GLY A 371 -7.55 -16.72 -10.98
CA GLY A 371 -6.44 -16.69 -11.92
C GLY A 371 -5.60 -15.43 -11.80
N THR A 372 -4.34 -15.53 -12.24
CA THR A 372 -3.42 -14.40 -12.32
C THR A 372 -3.48 -13.79 -13.71
N SER A 373 -3.75 -12.48 -13.81
CA SER A 373 -3.83 -11.79 -15.09
C SER A 373 -2.45 -11.59 -15.72
N GLN A 374 -2.36 -11.76 -17.03
CA GLN A 374 -1.24 -11.27 -17.84
C GLN A 374 -1.61 -10.00 -18.62
N GLU A 375 -2.90 -9.64 -18.60
CA GLU A 375 -3.49 -8.53 -19.31
C GLU A 375 -3.61 -7.30 -18.39
N SER A 376 -3.71 -6.13 -19.01
CA SER A 376 -4.00 -4.87 -18.33
C SER A 376 -5.30 -4.25 -18.85
N GLY A 377 -6.14 -3.72 -17.98
CA GLY A 377 -7.35 -3.00 -18.39
C GLY A 377 -8.44 -3.00 -17.34
N GLN A 378 -9.66 -2.65 -17.74
CA GLN A 378 -10.83 -2.79 -16.89
C GLN A 378 -11.30 -4.25 -16.89
N LEU A 379 -11.82 -4.74 -15.75
CA LEU A 379 -12.50 -6.02 -15.68
C LEU A 379 -13.99 -5.83 -16.06
N TRP A 380 -14.45 -6.63 -17.03
CA TRP A 380 -15.81 -6.64 -17.53
C TRP A 380 -16.45 -8.02 -17.30
N LEU A 381 -17.76 -8.03 -17.03
CA LEU A 381 -18.55 -9.26 -16.84
C LEU A 381 -19.74 -9.29 -17.79
N CYS A 382 -20.08 -10.47 -18.30
CA CYS A 382 -21.24 -10.67 -19.18
C CYS A 382 -21.76 -12.10 -19.09
N ILE A 383 -23.06 -12.30 -19.39
CA ILE A 383 -23.63 -13.63 -19.60
C ILE A 383 -23.15 -14.22 -20.93
N ASN A 384 -23.01 -15.54 -21.03
CA ASN A 384 -22.67 -16.21 -22.27
C ASN A 384 -23.90 -16.38 -23.17
N ASP A 385 -24.12 -15.41 -24.05
CA ASP A 385 -25.28 -15.38 -24.93
C ASP A 385 -24.96 -14.66 -26.24
N ASP A 386 -25.87 -14.71 -27.21
CA ASP A 386 -25.78 -14.10 -28.52
C ASP A 386 -25.86 -12.57 -28.45
N LEU A 387 -24.68 -11.95 -28.28
CA LEU A 387 -24.52 -10.50 -28.14
C LEU A 387 -24.99 -9.71 -29.36
N LYS A 388 -25.12 -10.36 -30.52
CA LYS A 388 -25.50 -9.75 -31.80
C LYS A 388 -26.94 -10.09 -32.22
N GLY A 389 -27.61 -11.01 -31.53
CA GLY A 389 -28.94 -11.48 -31.89
C GLY A 389 -28.99 -12.14 -33.27
N LEU A 390 -27.95 -12.89 -33.63
CA LEU A 390 -27.84 -13.63 -34.89
C LEU A 390 -28.72 -14.90 -34.95
N TYR A 391 -29.00 -15.52 -33.81
CA TYR A 391 -29.67 -16.83 -33.70
C TYR A 391 -30.95 -16.79 -32.87
N GLY A 392 -31.37 -15.60 -32.43
CA GLY A 392 -32.56 -15.43 -31.60
C GLY A 392 -32.78 -13.98 -31.20
N ALA A 393 -33.40 -13.78 -30.04
CA ALA A 393 -33.57 -12.45 -29.47
C ALA A 393 -32.27 -11.87 -28.89
N GLY A 394 -31.23 -12.71 -28.73
CA GLY A 394 -30.00 -12.38 -28.02
C GLY A 394 -30.32 -11.94 -26.60
N LEU A 395 -29.57 -10.98 -26.08
CA LEU A 395 -29.77 -10.46 -24.71
C LEU A 395 -31.17 -9.92 -24.38
N ARG A 396 -32.07 -9.73 -25.36
CA ARG A 396 -33.35 -9.01 -25.18
C ARG A 396 -34.41 -9.82 -24.44
N ASP A 397 -34.36 -11.14 -24.48
CA ASP A 397 -35.27 -12.02 -23.74
C ASP A 397 -34.64 -12.64 -22.49
N ASN A 398 -33.40 -12.27 -22.18
CA ASN A 398 -32.74 -12.65 -20.95
C ASN A 398 -33.43 -12.02 -19.74
N ILE A 399 -33.48 -12.78 -18.63
CA ILE A 399 -34.22 -12.40 -17.44
C ILE A 399 -33.32 -12.49 -16.21
N ALA A 400 -33.53 -11.54 -15.29
CA ALA A 400 -32.89 -11.45 -13.98
C ALA A 400 -31.37 -11.21 -14.05
N SER A 401 -30.68 -11.54 -12.97
CA SER A 401 -29.28 -11.23 -12.76
C SER A 401 -28.65 -12.24 -11.81
N VAL A 402 -27.32 -12.28 -11.79
CA VAL A 402 -26.53 -12.94 -10.75
C VAL A 402 -25.77 -11.92 -9.93
N ILE A 403 -25.50 -12.24 -8.66
CA ILE A 403 -24.59 -11.45 -7.82
C ILE A 403 -23.30 -12.26 -7.64
N VAL A 404 -22.17 -11.62 -7.90
CA VAL A 404 -20.83 -12.20 -7.68
C VAL A 404 -20.01 -11.32 -6.75
N SER A 405 -19.12 -11.92 -5.98
CA SER A 405 -18.06 -11.20 -5.28
C SER A 405 -16.82 -11.18 -6.17
N VAL A 406 -16.17 -10.03 -6.28
CA VAL A 406 -14.97 -9.82 -7.08
C VAL A 406 -13.88 -9.21 -6.22
N THR A 407 -12.70 -9.83 -6.26
CA THR A 407 -11.48 -9.38 -5.59
C THR A 407 -10.35 -9.30 -6.60
N VAL A 408 -9.60 -8.20 -6.60
CA VAL A 408 -8.38 -8.00 -7.39
C VAL A 408 -7.27 -7.62 -6.41
N SER A 409 -6.14 -8.32 -6.45
CA SER A 409 -5.05 -8.23 -5.45
C SER A 409 -3.66 -8.30 -6.05
#